data_AF-A0A6J1NUT7-F1
#
_entry.id   AF-A0A6J1NUT7-F1
#
_cell.length_a   1.000
_cell.length_b   1.000
_cell.length_c   1.000
_cell.angle_alpha   90.00
_cell.angle_beta   90.00
_cell.angle_gamma   90.00
#
_symmetry.space_group_name_H-M   'P 1'
#
loop_
_entity.id
_entity.type
_entity.pdbx_description
1 polymer ?
#
loop_
_entity_poly.entity_id
_entity_poly.type
_entity_poly.pdbx_seq_one_letter_code
_entity_poly.pdbx_strand_id
1 'polypeptide(L)'
;MKKIILFILFYISLTTALPKQERIVGGTVTSINQYPYSVAVLYVRSNGPFVQGCGGTIINNRSVLSVAHCIGACITCIRLRVGSTYASSGGVVHHVAQIIRHPQFNSATMANDIGLVRVLFPFQFGATVQPAAIAGPNAVIPYNTVVTAIGWGWKDHAGVNPSEELRHVQIPTVPHATCQNSYTFMTLTAGHMCAGPMEGGRGSCQGDSGSPLIYNNVVIACTSFGNGCARPNYPALYSRVAYFSNWIVDHA
;
A
#
# COMPACT_ATOMS: atom_id res chain seq x y z
N MET A 1 31.75 70.39 -9.56
CA MET A 1 31.34 69.22 -10.38
C MET A 1 30.33 68.37 -9.59
N LYS A 2 29.50 67.55 -10.26
CA LYS A 2 28.50 66.68 -9.60
C LYS A 2 29.18 65.48 -8.94
N LYS A 3 28.79 65.13 -7.71
CA LYS A 3 29.10 63.81 -7.11
C LYS A 3 28.04 62.80 -7.55
N ILE A 4 28.47 61.63 -8.01
CA ILE A 4 27.57 60.50 -8.34
C ILE A 4 27.59 59.54 -7.15
N ILE A 5 26.43 59.19 -6.62
CA ILE A 5 26.26 58.20 -5.56
C ILE A 5 25.77 56.91 -6.22
N LEU A 6 26.53 55.83 -6.09
CA LEU A 6 26.22 54.54 -6.69
C LEU A 6 25.42 53.69 -5.70
N PHE A 7 24.11 53.54 -5.92
CA PHE A 7 23.28 52.62 -5.13
C PHE A 7 23.49 51.18 -5.59
N ILE A 8 24.16 50.38 -4.76
CA ILE A 8 24.30 48.93 -4.98
C ILE A 8 23.04 48.24 -4.46
N LEU A 9 22.17 47.76 -5.36
CA LEU A 9 21.00 46.97 -5.01
C LEU A 9 21.41 45.54 -4.64
N PHE A 10 21.45 45.26 -3.33
CA PHE A 10 21.71 43.92 -2.81
C PHE A 10 20.45 43.06 -2.95
N TYR A 11 20.37 42.27 -4.03
CA TYR A 11 19.30 41.29 -4.22
C TYR A 11 19.48 40.13 -3.24
N ILE A 12 18.72 40.16 -2.14
CA ILE A 12 18.58 39.00 -1.24
C ILE A 12 17.72 37.95 -1.95
N SER A 13 18.37 36.96 -2.55
CA SER A 13 17.71 35.80 -3.14
C SER A 13 17.12 34.94 -2.02
N LEU A 14 15.80 35.05 -1.82
CA LEU A 14 15.07 34.23 -0.87
C LEU A 14 15.00 32.79 -1.39
N THR A 15 16.02 31.98 -1.09
CA THR A 15 16.06 30.55 -1.46
C THR A 15 15.04 29.79 -0.62
N THR A 16 13.81 29.70 -1.11
CA THR A 16 12.80 28.79 -0.56
C THR A 16 13.28 27.36 -0.76
N ALA A 17 13.85 26.78 0.30
CA ALA A 17 14.23 25.38 0.31
C ALA A 17 12.97 24.53 0.06
N LEU A 18 12.92 23.87 -1.11
CA LEU A 18 11.84 22.95 -1.43
C LEU A 18 11.78 21.88 -0.34
N PRO A 19 10.57 21.56 0.20
CA PRO A 19 10.46 20.61 1.29
C PRO A 19 11.08 19.28 0.88
N LYS A 20 12.01 18.81 1.73
CA LYS A 20 12.85 17.62 1.51
C LYS A 20 11.98 16.46 1.02
N GLN A 21 12.25 15.99 -0.20
CA GLN A 21 11.34 15.08 -0.90
C GLN A 21 11.44 13.67 -0.29
N GLU A 22 10.46 13.33 0.55
CA GLU A 22 10.37 12.06 1.25
C GLU A 22 9.43 11.06 0.56
N ARG A 23 9.72 9.78 0.75
CA ARG A 23 9.54 8.73 -0.27
C ARG A 23 9.43 7.32 0.35
N ILE A 24 8.51 6.36 0.11
CA ILE A 24 7.23 6.23 -0.63
C ILE A 24 6.71 7.53 -1.23
N VAL A 25 6.44 7.53 -2.53
CA VAL A 25 6.27 8.74 -3.35
C VAL A 25 5.41 9.80 -2.62
N GLY A 26 6.04 10.90 -2.18
CA GLY A 26 5.40 12.00 -1.45
C GLY A 26 4.91 11.69 -0.03
N GLY A 27 5.54 10.73 0.67
CA GLY A 27 5.08 10.17 1.96
C GLY A 27 6.19 9.99 3.01
N THR A 28 5.80 10.09 4.28
CA THR A 28 6.68 10.13 5.46
C THR A 28 7.02 8.75 6.03
N VAL A 29 8.08 8.68 6.85
CA VAL A 29 8.36 7.50 7.70
C VAL A 29 7.26 7.37 8.75
N THR A 30 6.87 6.14 9.07
CA THR A 30 6.03 5.81 10.22
C THR A 30 6.61 4.60 10.96
N SER A 31 5.90 4.06 11.94
CA SER A 31 6.31 2.90 12.72
C SER A 31 5.20 1.87 12.81
N ILE A 32 5.57 0.60 13.07
CA ILE A 32 4.61 -0.47 13.31
C ILE A 32 3.71 -0.18 14.53
N ASN A 33 4.16 0.66 15.47
CA ASN A 33 3.35 1.12 16.60
C ASN A 33 2.14 1.97 16.17
N GLN A 34 2.22 2.69 15.05
CA GLN A 34 1.08 3.42 14.48
C GLN A 34 0.13 2.50 13.70
N TYR A 35 0.67 1.42 13.12
CA TYR A 35 -0.05 0.50 12.23
C TYR A 35 0.23 -0.97 12.58
N PRO A 36 -0.15 -1.45 13.79
CA PRO A 36 0.25 -2.76 14.33
C PRO A 36 -0.35 -3.98 13.60
N TYR A 37 -1.17 -3.74 12.58
CA TYR A 37 -1.72 -4.77 11.69
C TYR A 37 -0.93 -4.92 10.38
N SER A 38 0.02 -4.04 10.06
CA SER A 38 0.78 -4.10 8.81
C SER A 38 1.72 -5.30 8.78
N VAL A 39 1.65 -6.07 7.69
CA VAL A 39 2.44 -7.29 7.46
C VAL A 39 3.36 -7.10 6.27
N ALA A 40 4.64 -7.40 6.41
CA ALA A 40 5.55 -7.53 5.28
C ALA A 40 5.50 -8.98 4.76
N VAL A 41 5.03 -9.15 3.52
CA VAL A 41 4.99 -10.47 2.85
C VAL A 41 6.33 -10.68 2.16
N LEU A 42 7.04 -11.71 2.62
CA LEU A 42 8.40 -12.03 2.21
C LEU A 42 8.41 -13.23 1.27
N TYR A 43 9.21 -13.15 0.23
CA TYR A 43 9.33 -14.16 -0.82
C TYR A 43 10.75 -14.71 -0.90
N VAL A 44 10.87 -16.00 -1.20
CA VAL A 44 12.12 -16.60 -1.66
C VAL A 44 12.05 -16.81 -3.17
N ARG A 45 13.10 -16.42 -3.91
CA ARG A 45 13.18 -16.57 -5.39
C ARG A 45 14.06 -17.74 -5.86
N SER A 46 14.82 -18.33 -4.94
CA SER A 46 15.74 -19.47 -5.10
C SER A 46 16.18 -19.90 -3.69
N ASN A 47 17.35 -20.52 -3.52
CA ASN A 47 17.99 -20.78 -2.21
C ASN A 47 18.57 -19.50 -1.55
N GLY A 48 17.91 -18.36 -1.71
CA GLY A 48 18.33 -17.04 -1.20
C GLY A 48 17.60 -16.63 0.09
N PRO A 49 17.83 -15.40 0.57
CA PRO A 49 17.06 -14.84 1.69
C PRO A 49 15.59 -14.62 1.32
N PHE A 50 14.72 -14.59 2.32
CA PHE A 50 13.35 -14.09 2.19
C PHE A 50 13.35 -12.56 2.14
N VAL A 51 12.87 -11.98 1.04
CA VAL A 51 12.88 -10.52 0.79
C VAL A 51 11.44 -10.01 0.67
N GLN A 52 11.14 -8.83 1.23
CA GLN A 52 9.84 -8.19 1.08
C GLN A 52 9.53 -7.93 -0.40
N GLY A 53 8.29 -8.24 -0.81
CA GLY A 53 7.82 -7.99 -2.19
C GLY A 53 6.34 -7.64 -2.31
N CYS A 54 5.59 -7.79 -1.22
CA CYS A 54 4.20 -7.38 -1.05
C CYS A 54 3.97 -7.07 0.44
N GLY A 55 2.82 -6.49 0.77
CA GLY A 55 2.34 -6.37 2.14
C GLY A 55 1.03 -7.12 2.39
N GLY A 56 0.49 -6.91 3.58
CA GLY A 56 -0.75 -7.49 4.04
C GLY A 56 -1.24 -6.82 5.32
N THR A 57 -2.38 -7.28 5.82
CA THR A 57 -3.07 -6.76 7.00
C THR A 57 -3.50 -7.91 7.89
N ILE A 58 -3.10 -7.95 9.17
CA ILE A 58 -3.67 -8.87 10.16
C ILE A 58 -5.15 -8.55 10.33
N ILE A 59 -6.05 -9.51 10.17
CA ILE A 59 -7.50 -9.32 10.38
C ILE A 59 -8.07 -10.15 11.54
N ASN A 60 -7.39 -11.22 11.94
CA ASN A 60 -7.66 -11.96 13.18
C ASN A 60 -6.37 -12.64 13.67
N ASN A 61 -6.44 -13.53 14.68
CA ASN A 61 -5.25 -14.15 15.27
C ASN A 61 -4.55 -15.19 14.38
N ARG A 62 -5.08 -15.54 13.21
CA ARG A 62 -4.48 -16.50 12.25
C ARG A 62 -4.41 -15.99 10.81
N SER A 63 -5.23 -15.03 10.41
CA SER A 63 -5.38 -14.65 9.00
C SER A 63 -4.87 -13.25 8.69
N VAL A 64 -4.16 -13.17 7.57
CA VAL A 64 -3.66 -11.94 6.96
C VAL A 64 -4.35 -11.76 5.61
N LEU A 65 -5.00 -10.61 5.46
CA LEU A 65 -5.56 -10.12 4.20
C LEU A 65 -4.45 -9.55 3.31
N SER A 66 -4.45 -9.91 2.04
CA SER A 66 -3.55 -9.42 1.00
C SER A 66 -4.25 -9.53 -0.36
N VAL A 67 -3.52 -9.47 -1.46
CA VAL A 67 -4.05 -9.59 -2.83
C VAL A 67 -3.64 -10.90 -3.51
N ALA A 68 -4.45 -11.37 -4.45
CA ALA A 68 -4.35 -12.71 -5.03
C ALA A 68 -3.07 -12.91 -5.87
N HIS A 69 -2.61 -11.88 -6.58
CA HIS A 69 -1.38 -11.94 -7.37
C HIS A 69 -0.14 -12.08 -6.49
N CYS A 70 -0.10 -11.37 -5.35
CA CYS A 70 0.97 -11.48 -4.36
C CYS A 70 1.10 -12.91 -3.82
N ILE A 71 -0.01 -13.55 -3.48
CA ILE A 71 0.02 -14.84 -2.77
C ILE A 71 -0.01 -16.06 -3.71
N GLY A 72 0.34 -15.88 -4.98
CA GLY A 72 0.36 -16.96 -5.99
C GLY A 72 1.54 -17.94 -5.92
N ALA A 73 2.48 -17.76 -4.99
CA ALA A 73 3.64 -18.64 -4.82
C ALA A 73 3.35 -19.85 -3.89
N CYS A 74 4.31 -20.78 -3.77
CA CYS A 74 4.15 -21.96 -2.93
C CYS A 74 4.09 -21.61 -1.42
N ILE A 75 3.43 -22.44 -0.60
CA ILE A 75 3.29 -22.20 0.85
C ILE A 75 4.65 -22.03 1.55
N THR A 76 5.64 -22.86 1.20
CA THR A 76 7.00 -22.76 1.74
C THR A 76 7.81 -21.59 1.16
N CYS A 77 7.37 -21.01 0.04
CA CYS A 77 8.00 -19.88 -0.66
C CYS A 77 7.65 -18.51 -0.04
N ILE A 78 6.66 -18.45 0.86
CA ILE A 78 6.17 -17.21 1.50
C ILE A 78 6.45 -17.25 3.02
N ARG A 79 6.81 -16.10 3.60
CA ARG A 79 6.77 -15.84 5.05
C ARG A 79 6.10 -14.50 5.33
N LEU A 80 5.54 -14.35 6.53
CA LEU A 80 4.88 -13.12 6.98
C LEU A 80 5.67 -12.51 8.14
N ARG A 81 6.26 -11.33 7.97
CA ARG A 81 6.86 -10.56 9.06
C ARG A 81 5.82 -9.60 9.65
N VAL A 82 5.65 -9.67 10.97
CA VAL A 82 4.76 -8.81 11.77
C VAL A 82 5.53 -8.16 12.91
N GLY A 83 5.03 -7.07 13.48
CA GLY A 83 5.65 -6.46 14.66
C GLY A 83 6.99 -5.75 14.42
N SER A 84 7.32 -5.41 13.17
CA SER A 84 8.52 -4.63 12.82
C SER A 84 8.16 -3.41 11.98
N THR A 85 8.81 -2.28 12.27
CA THR A 85 8.87 -1.13 11.33
C THR A 85 9.71 -1.49 10.11
N TYR A 86 10.61 -2.48 10.20
CA TYR A 86 11.63 -2.74 9.20
C TYR A 86 11.27 -3.92 8.27
N ALA A 87 11.50 -3.75 6.96
CA ALA A 87 11.14 -4.72 5.93
C ALA A 87 12.01 -5.99 5.99
N SER A 88 13.33 -5.84 6.19
CA SER A 88 14.31 -6.94 6.20
C SER A 88 14.58 -7.50 7.59
N SER A 89 14.36 -6.71 8.64
CA SER A 89 14.82 -6.99 10.01
C SER A 89 13.72 -6.84 11.08
N GLY A 90 14.00 -7.28 12.31
CA GLY A 90 13.08 -7.19 13.45
C GLY A 90 11.78 -7.98 13.33
N GLY A 91 10.90 -7.78 14.31
CA GLY A 91 9.58 -8.42 14.41
C GLY A 91 9.63 -9.93 14.59
N VAL A 92 8.51 -10.58 14.26
CA VAL A 92 8.36 -12.05 14.25
C VAL A 92 8.03 -12.51 12.84
N VAL A 93 8.67 -13.59 12.38
CA VAL A 93 8.47 -14.17 11.04
C VAL A 93 7.65 -15.45 11.15
N HIS A 94 6.39 -15.41 10.71
CA HIS A 94 5.48 -16.54 10.75
C HIS A 94 5.58 -17.41 9.49
N HIS A 95 5.42 -18.73 9.69
CA HIS A 95 5.21 -19.71 8.63
C HIS A 95 3.75 -19.73 8.18
N VAL A 96 3.53 -19.85 6.87
CA VAL A 96 2.21 -20.02 6.25
C VAL A 96 1.75 -21.48 6.39
N ALA A 97 0.47 -21.68 6.68
CA ALA A 97 -0.19 -22.99 6.64
C ALA A 97 -1.20 -23.12 5.49
N GLN A 98 -1.87 -22.03 5.11
CA GLN A 98 -2.82 -22.03 3.99
C GLN A 98 -2.78 -20.70 3.22
N ILE A 99 -2.96 -20.81 1.91
CA ILE A 99 -3.14 -19.69 0.98
C ILE A 99 -4.54 -19.85 0.37
N ILE A 100 -5.34 -18.79 0.39
CA ILE A 100 -6.70 -18.76 -0.12
C ILE A 100 -6.82 -17.55 -1.04
N ARG A 101 -6.78 -17.75 -2.36
CA ARG A 101 -7.05 -16.70 -3.36
C ARG A 101 -8.54 -16.69 -3.67
N HIS A 102 -9.08 -15.52 -4.01
CA HIS A 102 -10.45 -15.46 -4.55
C HIS A 102 -10.57 -16.33 -5.81
N PRO A 103 -11.56 -17.23 -5.92
CA PRO A 103 -11.61 -18.22 -6.99
C PRO A 103 -11.82 -17.62 -8.38
N GLN A 104 -12.36 -16.40 -8.45
CA GLN A 104 -12.57 -15.63 -9.68
C GLN A 104 -11.49 -14.56 -9.94
N PHE A 105 -10.30 -14.68 -9.32
CA PHE A 105 -9.18 -13.77 -9.62
C PHE A 105 -8.74 -13.87 -11.09
N ASN A 106 -8.66 -12.73 -11.78
CA ASN A 106 -8.18 -12.63 -13.15
C ASN A 106 -6.90 -11.78 -13.21
N SER A 107 -5.77 -12.40 -13.54
CA SER A 107 -4.46 -11.74 -13.62
C SER A 107 -4.27 -10.81 -14.82
N ALA A 108 -5.12 -10.89 -15.86
CA ALA A 108 -5.06 -9.99 -17.01
C ALA A 108 -5.77 -8.65 -16.75
N THR A 109 -6.75 -8.62 -15.83
CA THR A 109 -7.54 -7.42 -15.49
C THR A 109 -7.44 -7.02 -14.02
N MET A 110 -6.68 -7.76 -13.19
CA MET A 110 -6.64 -7.65 -11.73
C MET A 110 -8.03 -7.69 -11.05
N ALA A 111 -9.06 -8.17 -11.75
CA ALA A 111 -10.39 -8.30 -11.20
C ALA A 111 -10.39 -9.40 -10.12
N ASN A 112 -11.02 -9.09 -8.98
CA ASN A 112 -11.07 -9.96 -7.81
C ASN A 112 -9.69 -10.34 -7.25
N ASP A 113 -8.71 -9.42 -7.34
CA ASP A 113 -7.37 -9.56 -6.78
C ASP A 113 -7.37 -9.42 -5.24
N ILE A 114 -8.01 -10.36 -4.54
CA ILE A 114 -8.08 -10.41 -3.07
C ILE A 114 -7.71 -11.81 -2.57
N GLY A 115 -7.06 -11.89 -1.42
CA GLY A 115 -6.58 -13.16 -0.89
C GLY A 115 -6.31 -13.15 0.61
N LEU A 116 -6.31 -14.34 1.20
CA LEU A 116 -6.04 -14.58 2.61
C LEU A 116 -4.87 -15.55 2.77
N VAL A 117 -4.03 -15.30 3.76
CA VAL A 117 -2.93 -16.17 4.17
C VAL A 117 -3.10 -16.51 5.64
N ARG A 118 -3.26 -17.80 5.95
CA ARG A 118 -3.36 -18.29 7.33
C ARG A 118 -2.00 -18.73 7.83
N VAL A 119 -1.60 -18.24 9.01
CA VAL A 119 -0.36 -18.66 9.69
C VAL A 119 -0.53 -19.96 10.45
N LEU A 120 0.54 -20.76 10.48
CA LEU A 120 0.60 -22.05 11.16
C LEU A 120 0.36 -21.90 12.68
N PHE A 121 1.08 -20.97 13.31
CA PHE A 121 0.95 -20.62 14.72
C PHE A 121 0.33 -19.23 14.87
N PRO A 122 -0.66 -19.03 15.75
CA PRO A 122 -1.36 -17.75 15.92
C PRO A 122 -0.44 -16.58 16.26
N PHE A 123 -0.84 -15.39 15.82
CA PHE A 123 -0.27 -14.13 16.29
C PHE A 123 -0.51 -13.97 17.79
N GLN A 124 0.52 -13.52 18.51
CA GLN A 124 0.40 -13.04 19.89
C GLN A 124 0.17 -11.52 19.81
N PHE A 125 -0.98 -11.05 20.27
CA PHE A 125 -1.31 -9.63 20.19
C PHE A 125 -0.63 -8.81 21.29
N GLY A 126 -0.19 -7.61 20.96
CA GLY A 126 0.58 -6.70 21.81
C GLY A 126 0.75 -5.32 21.18
N ALA A 127 1.66 -4.49 21.69
CA ALA A 127 1.77 -3.08 21.27
C ALA A 127 2.14 -2.86 19.78
N THR A 128 2.72 -3.87 19.11
CA THR A 128 3.15 -3.81 17.70
C THR A 128 2.48 -4.86 16.81
N VAL A 129 1.58 -5.68 17.36
CA VAL A 129 0.88 -6.77 16.63
C VAL A 129 -0.59 -6.77 17.06
N GLN A 130 -1.49 -6.37 16.18
CA GLN A 130 -2.95 -6.28 16.42
C GLN A 130 -3.72 -6.60 15.14
N PRO A 131 -5.00 -7.01 15.21
CA PRO A 131 -5.87 -7.07 14.04
C PRO A 131 -6.39 -5.69 13.64
N ALA A 132 -6.65 -5.48 12.35
CA ALA A 132 -7.35 -4.32 11.83
C ALA A 132 -8.87 -4.53 11.79
N ALA A 133 -9.64 -3.45 11.95
CA ALA A 133 -11.02 -3.42 11.49
C ALA A 133 -11.06 -3.33 9.96
N ILE A 134 -11.93 -4.12 9.32
CA ILE A 134 -12.16 -4.11 7.87
C ILE A 134 -13.50 -3.46 7.52
N ALA A 135 -13.59 -2.87 6.33
CA ALA A 135 -14.84 -2.27 5.84
C ALA A 135 -15.90 -3.34 5.53
N GLY A 136 -17.05 -3.26 6.22
CA GLY A 136 -18.20 -4.14 5.97
C GLY A 136 -18.87 -3.92 4.60
N PRO A 137 -19.80 -4.80 4.19
CA PRO A 137 -20.34 -4.81 2.82
C PRO A 137 -21.08 -3.52 2.42
N ASN A 138 -21.68 -2.82 3.38
CA ASN A 138 -22.43 -1.58 3.16
C ASN A 138 -21.58 -0.30 3.34
N ALA A 139 -20.25 -0.43 3.49
CA ALA A 139 -19.38 0.73 3.74
C ALA A 139 -19.16 1.57 2.46
N VAL A 140 -19.73 2.78 2.46
CA VAL A 140 -19.56 3.76 1.37
C VAL A 140 -18.45 4.75 1.74
N ILE A 141 -17.38 4.79 0.92
CA ILE A 141 -16.31 5.79 1.03
C ILE A 141 -16.55 6.85 -0.05
N PRO A 142 -16.76 8.14 0.31
CA PRO A 142 -16.99 9.19 -0.69
C PRO A 142 -15.77 9.39 -1.60
N TYR A 143 -16.00 9.90 -2.81
CA TYR A 143 -14.90 10.33 -3.69
C TYR A 143 -14.25 11.63 -3.20
N ASN A 144 -13.00 11.85 -3.58
CA ASN A 144 -12.12 12.94 -3.12
C ASN A 144 -11.83 12.91 -1.59
N THR A 145 -12.15 11.80 -0.92
CA THR A 145 -11.85 11.59 0.50
C THR A 145 -10.35 11.36 0.68
N VAL A 146 -9.72 12.04 1.64
CA VAL A 146 -8.31 11.76 2.00
C VAL A 146 -8.23 10.45 2.76
N VAL A 147 -7.45 9.51 2.21
CA VAL A 147 -7.22 8.17 2.74
C VAL A 147 -5.72 7.90 2.84
N THR A 148 -5.32 7.00 3.74
CA THR A 148 -3.91 6.71 4.01
C THR A 148 -3.51 5.38 3.39
N ALA A 149 -2.58 5.40 2.44
CA ALA A 149 -1.89 4.20 1.96
C ALA A 149 -0.62 3.97 2.77
N ILE A 150 -0.24 2.70 2.95
CA ILE A 150 0.85 2.26 3.84
C ILE A 150 1.68 1.18 3.14
N GLY A 151 3.00 1.15 3.36
CA GLY A 151 3.83 0.00 3.00
C GLY A 151 5.34 0.23 3.05
N TRP A 152 6.07 -0.70 2.45
CA TRP A 152 7.55 -0.75 2.35
C TRP A 152 8.05 -0.63 0.90
N GLY A 153 7.13 -0.36 -0.03
CA GLY A 153 7.40 -0.33 -1.46
C GLY A 153 8.36 0.77 -1.90
N TRP A 154 8.53 0.84 -3.21
CA TRP A 154 9.51 1.69 -3.85
C TRP A 154 9.21 3.18 -3.63
N LYS A 155 10.30 3.87 -3.31
CA LYS A 155 10.33 5.25 -2.85
C LYS A 155 10.08 6.26 -3.98
N ASP A 156 10.35 5.88 -5.23
CA ASP A 156 10.17 6.76 -6.39
C ASP A 156 9.81 5.99 -7.67
N HIS A 157 9.46 6.75 -8.69
CA HIS A 157 9.08 6.26 -10.02
C HIS A 157 10.28 5.85 -10.89
N ALA A 158 11.51 6.21 -10.50
CA ALA A 158 12.72 5.98 -11.30
C ALA A 158 13.32 4.59 -11.04
N GLY A 159 13.22 4.11 -9.80
CA GLY A 159 13.28 2.69 -9.47
C GLY A 159 14.38 2.25 -8.50
N VAL A 160 14.27 0.99 -8.07
CA VAL A 160 15.25 0.25 -7.24
C VAL A 160 15.58 0.88 -5.87
N ASN A 161 14.76 1.81 -5.39
CA ASN A 161 14.81 2.32 -4.02
C ASN A 161 13.66 1.75 -3.17
N PRO A 162 13.69 0.50 -2.68
CA PRO A 162 12.72 0.03 -1.69
C PRO A 162 12.82 0.81 -0.37
N SER A 163 11.76 0.78 0.44
CA SER A 163 11.80 1.37 1.78
C SER A 163 12.05 0.29 2.84
N GLU A 164 13.21 0.36 3.49
CA GLU A 164 13.48 -0.53 4.62
C GLU A 164 12.58 -0.18 5.83
N GLU A 165 12.26 1.10 6.04
CA GLU A 165 11.29 1.54 7.04
C GLU A 165 9.85 1.50 6.49
N LEU A 166 8.88 1.23 7.35
CA LEU A 166 7.45 1.37 7.06
C LEU A 166 7.12 2.85 6.82
N ARG A 167 6.29 3.12 5.80
CA ARG A 167 5.91 4.47 5.40
C ARG A 167 4.42 4.57 5.15
N HIS A 168 3.93 5.81 5.14
CA HIS A 168 2.55 6.14 4.84
C HIS A 168 2.44 7.38 3.93
N VAL A 169 1.33 7.49 3.20
CA VAL A 169 1.03 8.66 2.36
C VAL A 169 -0.46 8.93 2.32
N GLN A 170 -0.83 10.21 2.43
CA GLN A 170 -2.21 10.66 2.28
C GLN A 170 -2.51 10.98 0.81
N ILE A 171 -3.56 10.35 0.27
CA ILE A 171 -4.00 10.45 -1.12
C ILE A 171 -5.53 10.56 -1.20
N PRO A 172 -6.10 11.24 -2.21
CA PRO A 172 -7.54 11.29 -2.41
C PRO A 172 -8.07 10.00 -3.04
N THR A 173 -9.30 9.60 -2.69
CA THR A 173 -10.07 8.61 -3.46
C THR A 173 -10.56 9.21 -4.78
N VAL A 174 -10.59 8.42 -5.86
CA VAL A 174 -10.95 8.89 -7.21
C VAL A 174 -12.29 8.29 -7.67
N PRO A 175 -13.18 9.06 -8.33
CA PRO A 175 -14.42 8.53 -8.89
C PRO A 175 -14.20 7.36 -9.85
N HIS A 176 -15.06 6.34 -9.77
CA HIS A 176 -14.92 5.12 -10.57
C HIS A 176 -14.89 5.40 -12.08
N ALA A 177 -15.74 6.31 -12.57
CA ALA A 177 -15.76 6.72 -13.98
C ALA A 177 -14.48 7.47 -14.39
N THR A 178 -13.98 8.38 -13.55
CA THR A 178 -12.70 9.07 -13.78
C THR A 178 -11.55 8.07 -13.89
N CYS A 179 -11.52 7.08 -13.01
CA CYS A 179 -10.50 6.02 -13.06
C CYS A 179 -10.66 5.08 -14.26
N GLN A 180 -11.89 4.77 -14.67
CA GLN A 180 -12.15 3.98 -15.90
C GLN A 180 -11.60 4.71 -17.15
N ASN A 181 -11.65 6.05 -17.18
CA ASN A 181 -11.04 6.84 -18.25
C ASN A 181 -9.50 6.86 -18.19
N SER A 182 -8.88 6.57 -17.05
CA SER A 182 -7.43 6.31 -16.97
C SER A 182 -7.06 4.92 -17.50
N TYR A 183 -7.88 3.92 -17.21
CA TYR A 183 -7.60 2.50 -17.48
C TYR A 183 -8.41 1.97 -18.68
N THR A 184 -8.47 2.72 -19.78
CA THR A 184 -9.31 2.39 -20.97
C THR A 184 -9.01 1.04 -21.64
N PHE A 185 -7.85 0.44 -21.37
CA PHE A 185 -7.46 -0.89 -21.85
C PHE A 185 -8.06 -2.05 -21.05
N MET A 186 -8.86 -1.78 -20.01
CA MET A 186 -9.47 -2.80 -19.12
C MET A 186 -10.78 -2.31 -18.51
N THR A 187 -11.73 -3.22 -18.25
CA THR A 187 -13.01 -2.87 -17.60
C THR A 187 -12.89 -2.95 -16.07
N LEU A 188 -13.05 -1.82 -15.38
CA LEU A 188 -13.02 -1.74 -13.93
C LEU A 188 -14.35 -2.22 -13.32
N THR A 189 -14.36 -3.43 -12.75
CA THR A 189 -15.50 -3.95 -11.95
C THR A 189 -15.65 -3.19 -10.62
N ALA A 190 -16.82 -3.29 -9.98
CA ALA A 190 -17.09 -2.67 -8.68
C ALA A 190 -16.18 -3.15 -7.52
N GLY A 191 -15.45 -4.26 -7.69
CA GLY A 191 -14.40 -4.70 -6.77
C GLY A 191 -13.12 -3.87 -6.81
N HIS A 192 -12.95 -3.00 -7.81
CA HIS A 192 -11.84 -2.05 -7.86
C HIS A 192 -12.18 -0.77 -7.09
N MET A 193 -11.17 -0.14 -6.51
CA MET A 193 -11.21 1.20 -5.95
C MET A 193 -9.96 1.94 -6.40
N CYS A 194 -10.06 3.24 -6.64
CA CYS A 194 -8.93 4.05 -7.08
C CYS A 194 -8.59 5.12 -6.06
N ALA A 195 -7.29 5.30 -5.79
CA ALA A 195 -6.80 6.38 -4.94
C ALA A 195 -5.44 6.88 -5.44
N GLY A 196 -5.26 8.20 -5.36
CA GLY A 196 -4.10 8.91 -5.87
C GLY A 196 -4.49 10.27 -6.45
N PRO A 197 -3.63 11.29 -6.34
CA PRO A 197 -3.77 12.54 -7.10
C PRO A 197 -3.85 12.26 -8.61
N MET A 198 -4.69 13.01 -9.32
CA MET A 198 -4.72 12.95 -10.79
C MET A 198 -3.51 13.67 -11.39
N GLU A 199 -2.95 14.64 -10.67
CA GLU A 199 -1.67 15.30 -10.94
C GLU A 199 -0.45 14.38 -10.70
N GLY A 200 -0.64 13.20 -10.10
CA GLY A 200 0.43 12.26 -9.77
C GLY A 200 1.33 12.71 -8.62
N GLY A 201 2.55 12.18 -8.56
CA GLY A 201 3.59 12.63 -7.63
C GLY A 201 3.47 12.15 -6.17
N ARG A 202 2.38 11.47 -5.78
CA ARG A 202 2.29 10.74 -4.50
C ARG A 202 1.37 9.51 -4.51
N GLY A 203 1.72 8.45 -3.79
CA GLY A 203 0.94 7.20 -3.71
C GLY A 203 1.81 5.93 -3.64
N SER A 204 1.13 4.77 -3.56
CA SER A 204 1.76 3.43 -3.51
C SER A 204 2.59 3.09 -4.75
N CYS A 205 3.51 2.14 -4.60
CA CYS A 205 4.46 1.70 -5.63
C CYS A 205 4.76 0.19 -5.58
N GLN A 206 5.74 -0.24 -6.38
CA GLN A 206 6.23 -1.62 -6.42
C GLN A 206 6.64 -2.10 -5.02
N GLY A 207 6.07 -3.22 -4.57
CA GLY A 207 6.27 -3.74 -3.22
C GLY A 207 5.16 -3.40 -2.22
N ASP A 208 4.28 -2.44 -2.50
CA ASP A 208 3.14 -2.11 -1.63
C ASP A 208 1.91 -2.99 -1.87
N SER A 209 1.83 -3.74 -2.97
CA SER A 209 0.70 -4.63 -3.28
C SER A 209 0.35 -5.54 -2.09
N GLY A 210 -0.94 -5.66 -1.76
CA GLY A 210 -1.45 -6.33 -0.56
C GLY A 210 -1.54 -5.45 0.70
N SER A 211 -0.78 -4.36 0.78
CA SER A 211 -0.78 -3.46 1.94
C SER A 211 -2.07 -2.63 2.04
N PRO A 212 -2.51 -2.24 3.25
CA PRO A 212 -3.81 -1.60 3.46
C PRO A 212 -3.87 -0.15 2.96
N LEU A 213 -5.06 0.20 2.45
CA LEU A 213 -5.56 1.56 2.31
C LEU A 213 -6.60 1.80 3.41
N ILE A 214 -6.45 2.88 4.17
CA ILE A 214 -7.21 3.13 5.41
C ILE A 214 -7.99 4.45 5.37
N TYR A 215 -9.19 4.40 5.94
CA TYR A 215 -10.02 5.55 6.27
C TYR A 215 -10.57 5.38 7.68
N ASN A 216 -10.45 6.41 8.54
CA ASN A 216 -10.95 6.41 9.93
C ASN A 216 -10.59 5.13 10.73
N ASN A 217 -9.33 4.69 10.64
CA ASN A 217 -8.76 3.47 11.24
C ASN A 217 -9.37 2.13 10.76
N VAL A 218 -10.18 2.14 9.69
CA VAL A 218 -10.73 0.95 9.04
C VAL A 218 -10.01 0.72 7.71
N VAL A 219 -9.68 -0.54 7.41
CA VAL A 219 -9.09 -0.95 6.13
C VAL A 219 -10.19 -1.06 5.08
N ILE A 220 -10.13 -0.18 4.09
CA ILE A 220 -11.16 -0.01 3.05
C ILE A 220 -10.79 -0.65 1.72
N ALA A 221 -9.50 -0.86 1.47
CA ALA A 221 -9.00 -1.55 0.29
C ALA A 221 -7.58 -2.12 0.53
N CYS A 222 -7.14 -3.03 -0.33
CA CYS A 222 -5.75 -3.50 -0.39
C CYS A 222 -5.10 -3.00 -1.68
N THR A 223 -3.85 -2.52 -1.64
CA THR A 223 -3.11 -2.08 -2.84
C THR A 223 -3.01 -3.23 -3.85
N SER A 224 -3.33 -3.01 -5.12
CA SER A 224 -3.32 -4.07 -6.15
C SER A 224 -2.38 -3.72 -7.31
N PHE A 225 -2.69 -2.68 -8.07
CA PHE A 225 -2.05 -2.43 -9.37
C PHE A 225 -1.90 -0.92 -9.66
N GLY A 226 -1.10 -0.56 -10.65
CA GLY A 226 -1.00 0.81 -11.14
C GLY A 226 -0.19 0.90 -12.42
N ASN A 227 -0.55 1.82 -13.31
CA ASN A 227 0.24 2.12 -14.51
C ASN A 227 1.44 3.03 -14.14
N GLY A 228 2.38 2.46 -13.38
CA GLY A 228 3.44 3.18 -12.69
C GLY A 228 2.99 3.75 -11.33
N CYS A 229 3.96 4.15 -10.51
CA CYS A 229 3.74 4.58 -9.13
C CYS A 229 3.38 6.06 -9.01
N ALA A 230 2.11 6.40 -8.83
CA ALA A 230 1.65 7.80 -8.82
C ALA A 230 2.02 8.59 -10.11
N ARG A 231 1.83 7.95 -11.26
CA ARG A 231 1.95 8.60 -12.57
C ARG A 231 0.79 9.61 -12.74
N PRO A 232 1.02 10.81 -13.31
CA PRO A 232 -0.05 11.72 -13.67
C PRO A 232 -1.09 11.03 -14.56
N ASN A 233 -2.37 11.30 -14.30
CA ASN A 233 -3.56 10.66 -14.88
C ASN A 233 -3.76 9.16 -14.62
N TYR A 234 -2.90 8.48 -13.84
CA TYR A 234 -3.09 7.07 -13.47
C TYR A 234 -3.04 6.89 -11.94
N PRO A 235 -4.17 7.09 -11.22
CA PRO A 235 -4.26 6.73 -9.81
C PRO A 235 -4.05 5.22 -9.62
N ALA A 236 -3.58 4.81 -8.44
CA ALA A 236 -3.40 3.39 -8.15
C ALA A 236 -4.75 2.68 -7.98
N LEU A 237 -4.78 1.41 -8.37
CA LEU A 237 -5.91 0.49 -8.24
C LEU A 237 -5.74 -0.37 -6.97
N TYR A 238 -6.84 -0.53 -6.24
CA TYR A 238 -6.93 -1.23 -4.97
C TYR A 238 -8.14 -2.18 -5.00
N SER A 239 -8.02 -3.33 -4.35
CA SER A 239 -9.11 -4.29 -4.17
C SER A 239 -10.02 -3.82 -3.03
N ARG A 240 -11.24 -3.40 -3.36
CA ARG A 240 -12.20 -2.74 -2.47
C ARG A 240 -12.74 -3.72 -1.41
N VAL A 241 -12.28 -3.60 -0.16
CA VAL A 241 -12.56 -4.58 0.91
C VAL A 241 -14.06 -4.72 1.20
N ALA A 242 -14.83 -3.63 1.17
CA ALA A 242 -16.28 -3.69 1.31
C ALA A 242 -16.95 -4.63 0.29
N TYR A 243 -16.55 -4.59 -0.99
CA TYR A 243 -17.10 -5.46 -2.04
C TYR A 243 -16.79 -6.95 -1.80
N PHE A 244 -15.65 -7.25 -1.19
CA PHE A 244 -15.24 -8.62 -0.85
C PHE A 244 -15.57 -9.02 0.60
N SER A 245 -16.26 -8.17 1.38
CA SER A 245 -16.34 -8.32 2.84
C SER A 245 -16.93 -9.65 3.28
N ASN A 246 -17.97 -10.15 2.61
CA ASN A 246 -18.57 -11.45 2.94
C ASN A 246 -17.57 -12.58 2.67
N TRP A 247 -16.97 -12.61 1.48
CA TRP A 247 -15.96 -13.61 1.12
C TRP A 247 -14.76 -13.61 2.09
N ILE A 248 -14.32 -12.42 2.53
CA ILE A 248 -13.25 -12.29 3.53
C ILE A 248 -13.68 -12.94 4.85
N VAL A 249 -14.88 -12.64 5.36
CA VAL A 249 -15.40 -13.19 6.63
C VAL A 249 -15.59 -14.72 6.54
N ASP A 250 -16.12 -15.22 5.42
CA ASP A 250 -16.39 -16.66 5.21
C ASP A 250 -15.12 -17.53 5.15
N HIS A 251 -13.95 -16.92 4.90
CA HIS A 251 -12.67 -17.62 4.66
C HIS A 251 -11.54 -17.25 5.64
N ALA A 252 -11.77 -16.33 6.59
CA ALA A 252 -10.76 -15.82 7.54
C ALA A 252 -10.40 -16.80 8.67
#